data_AF-A0A4R9XTT0-F1
#
_entry.id   AF-A0A4R9XTT0-F1
#
_cell.length_a   1.000
_cell.length_b   1.000
_cell.length_c   1.000
_cell.angle_alpha   90.00
_cell.angle_beta   90.00
_cell.angle_gamma   90.00
#
_symmetry.space_group_name_H-M   'P 1'
#
loop_
_entity.id
_entity.type
_entity.pdbx_description
1 polymer ?
#
loop_
_entity_poly.entity_id
_entity_poly.type
_entity_poly.pdbx_seq_one_letter_code
_entity_poly.pdbx_strand_id
1 'polypeptide(L)'
;MNNLPTEFPDFGLTPDQRRQAVRGHYYEWPGMDGEHGEIWCYSDRFSYRPGEVVALHVSSTAANFRIAVVRDGGTETKVFERAGIAARWQDTLDQCSVEGCGWEVSFEFPVGDDWPSGAYRVTLTADGRDGNPIHCQHLFIVSPRPGKKPGRVLQVAATGTWLAYNTWGGSNHYQGITGPHRDQYARMVSTQRPWCRGFVVLPKEAPRVPLEVAVPPKTVPRYPHMEWAFATGHSKKYASSGWASYDSHFFRFAERAGYAVDLASQHELHFSPDILDGYDCVAFVGHDEYWTWEMRDAVDAYVERGGHAARFAGNFMWQTRLEDEGRRQVCYKYRARAEDPAYRGDDVIRATNSWEAPEIGRPGAATFGLNATRGVYAGWGGCAPRGVRGFPVYRPEHWAFAGTGVYYGDLLGADSHVYGYEVDGLDHEIRGGLPYPTADSGAPDGLQILAVGMASQVEESADIPFEDQFLGDEDGRFTAETLFGEASDANLEKVKRGNGMIVNFPRGKGEVFHAGSCEWVAGLLRQDAMVERMTKNVLDRYLGRK
;
A
#
# COMPACT_ATOMS: atom_id res chain seq x y z
N MET A 1 -21.23 19.05 5.27
CA MET A 1 -21.43 18.36 3.97
C MET A 1 -20.75 19.18 2.91
N ASN A 2 -19.53 18.81 2.52
CA ASN A 2 -18.89 19.39 1.35
C ASN A 2 -19.78 19.16 0.12
N ASN A 3 -20.03 20.21 -0.65
CA ASN A 3 -20.70 20.12 -1.94
C ASN A 3 -19.76 19.40 -2.92
N LEU A 4 -19.75 18.07 -2.88
CA LEU A 4 -19.00 17.30 -3.87
C LEU A 4 -19.59 17.55 -5.27
N PRO A 5 -18.73 17.62 -6.30
CA PRO A 5 -19.20 17.69 -7.68
C PRO A 5 -20.06 16.48 -8.01
N THR A 6 -21.10 16.69 -8.82
CA THR A 6 -21.99 15.63 -9.32
C THR A 6 -21.53 15.06 -10.66
N GLU A 7 -20.53 15.68 -11.28
CA GLU A 7 -19.94 15.25 -12.54
C GLU A 7 -18.53 14.69 -12.30
N PHE A 8 -18.23 13.57 -12.94
CA PHE A 8 -16.88 13.02 -12.95
C PHE A 8 -15.95 13.89 -13.80
N PRO A 9 -14.68 14.05 -13.40
CA PRO A 9 -13.69 14.70 -14.25
C PRO A 9 -13.54 13.95 -15.58
N ASP A 10 -13.37 14.71 -16.65
CA ASP A 10 -13.33 14.15 -18.01
C ASP A 10 -11.92 13.78 -18.47
N PHE A 11 -10.91 14.51 -17.99
CA PHE A 11 -9.49 14.40 -18.37
C PHE A 11 -9.23 14.45 -19.89
N GLY A 12 -10.20 14.92 -20.69
CA GLY A 12 -10.09 14.98 -22.15
C GLY A 12 -10.11 13.61 -22.84
N LEU A 13 -10.56 12.55 -22.16
CA LEU A 13 -10.58 11.20 -22.70
C LEU A 13 -11.88 10.90 -23.45
N THR A 14 -11.79 10.22 -24.59
CA THR A 14 -12.97 9.64 -25.26
C THR A 14 -13.53 8.46 -24.46
N PRO A 15 -14.78 8.03 -24.70
CA PRO A 15 -15.33 6.83 -24.05
C PRO A 15 -14.47 5.57 -24.24
N ASP A 16 -13.87 5.37 -25.42
CA ASP A 16 -12.97 4.24 -25.68
C ASP A 16 -11.66 4.35 -24.90
N GLN A 17 -11.09 5.54 -24.80
CA GLN A 17 -9.90 5.77 -24.00
C GLN A 17 -10.17 5.54 -22.51
N ARG A 18 -11.34 5.91 -21.99
CA ARG A 18 -11.72 5.60 -20.60
C ARG A 18 -11.86 4.10 -20.37
N ARG A 19 -12.48 3.37 -21.32
CA ARG A 19 -12.51 1.90 -21.27
C ARG A 19 -11.11 1.30 -21.27
N GLN A 20 -10.21 1.80 -22.11
CA GLN A 20 -8.81 1.37 -22.15
C GLN A 20 -8.05 1.71 -20.86
N ALA A 21 -8.30 2.87 -20.27
CA ALA A 21 -7.68 3.27 -19.00
C ALA A 21 -8.03 2.30 -17.86
N VAL A 22 -9.27 1.80 -17.84
CA VAL A 22 -9.78 0.94 -16.77
C VAL A 22 -9.54 -0.55 -17.05
N ARG A 23 -9.83 -1.03 -18.26
CA ARG A 23 -9.74 -2.47 -18.60
C ARG A 23 -8.46 -2.85 -19.32
N GLY A 24 -7.79 -1.89 -19.94
CA GLY A 24 -6.55 -2.14 -20.68
C GLY A 24 -5.37 -2.48 -19.77
N HIS A 25 -4.36 -3.08 -20.41
CA HIS A 25 -3.05 -3.31 -19.84
C HIS A 25 -2.04 -2.42 -20.57
N TYR A 26 -1.69 -1.30 -19.93
CA TYR A 26 -0.62 -0.40 -20.37
C TYR A 26 0.39 -0.27 -19.24
N TYR A 27 1.65 -0.08 -19.60
CA TYR A 27 2.76 -0.10 -18.67
C TYR A 27 3.95 0.67 -19.23
N GLU A 28 4.87 0.98 -18.33
CA GLU A 28 6.12 1.64 -18.69
C GLU A 28 7.21 0.63 -19.06
N TRP A 29 7.97 0.95 -20.10
CA TRP A 29 9.06 0.14 -20.64
C TRP A 29 10.14 1.02 -21.30
N PRO A 30 11.42 0.61 -21.33
CA PRO A 30 12.43 1.33 -22.09
C PRO A 30 12.19 1.30 -23.60
N GLY A 31 12.17 2.46 -24.24
CA GLY A 31 12.07 2.65 -25.68
C GLY A 31 10.71 3.19 -26.12
N MET A 32 9.87 3.62 -25.17
CA MET A 32 8.54 4.15 -25.44
C MET A 32 8.57 5.60 -25.91
N ASP A 33 9.51 6.41 -25.40
CA ASP A 33 9.47 7.87 -25.57
C ASP A 33 10.19 8.37 -26.85
N GLY A 34 10.55 7.45 -27.77
CA GLY A 34 10.88 7.74 -29.18
C GLY A 34 11.85 8.90 -29.43
N GLU A 35 11.35 9.97 -30.06
CA GLU A 35 12.10 11.19 -30.41
C GLU A 35 12.34 12.14 -29.22
N HIS A 36 11.59 12.02 -28.13
CA HIS A 36 11.84 12.79 -26.90
C HIS A 36 13.07 12.24 -26.15
N GLY A 37 13.21 10.91 -26.16
CA GLY A 37 14.21 10.19 -25.39
C GLY A 37 13.74 9.92 -23.96
N GLU A 38 14.56 9.21 -23.21
CA GLU A 38 14.18 8.68 -21.90
C GLU A 38 15.39 8.37 -21.02
N ILE A 39 15.14 8.35 -19.72
CA ILE A 39 16.07 7.95 -18.68
C ILE A 39 15.29 7.15 -17.64
N TRP A 40 15.88 6.07 -17.15
CA TRP A 40 15.29 5.19 -16.16
C TRP A 40 16.36 4.77 -15.15
N CYS A 41 15.98 4.56 -13.89
CA CYS A 41 16.91 4.05 -12.90
C CYS A 41 16.25 3.23 -11.80
N TYR A 42 17.08 2.40 -11.16
CA TYR A 42 16.77 1.71 -9.91
C TYR A 42 18.06 1.52 -9.11
N SER A 43 17.91 1.25 -7.82
CA SER A 43 19.02 0.90 -6.93
C SER A 43 19.02 -0.60 -6.61
N ASP A 44 20.18 -1.15 -6.27
CA ASP A 44 20.35 -2.58 -5.97
C ASP A 44 19.55 -3.05 -4.75
N ARG A 45 19.27 -2.14 -3.80
CA ARG A 45 18.55 -2.40 -2.55
C ARG A 45 17.50 -1.31 -2.28
N PHE A 46 16.52 -1.63 -1.45
CA PHE A 46 15.56 -0.64 -0.93
C PHE A 46 16.16 0.26 0.13
N SER A 47 17.12 -0.26 0.90
CA SER A 47 17.59 0.42 2.08
C SER A 47 19.09 0.26 2.32
N TYR A 48 19.64 1.28 2.94
CA TYR A 48 21.08 1.46 3.14
C TYR A 48 21.32 2.03 4.54
N ARG A 49 22.34 1.52 5.24
CA ARG A 49 22.79 2.14 6.49
C ARG A 49 23.64 3.38 6.20
N PRO A 50 23.74 4.35 7.13
CA PRO A 50 24.71 5.44 7.02
C PRO A 50 26.11 4.89 6.77
N GLY A 51 26.83 5.48 5.81
CA GLY A 51 28.15 5.04 5.35
C GLY A 51 28.15 3.96 4.27
N GLU A 52 27.02 3.30 3.98
CA GLU A 52 26.93 2.35 2.88
C GLU A 52 26.85 3.05 1.51
N VAL A 53 27.15 2.31 0.45
CA VAL A 53 27.13 2.81 -0.93
C VAL A 53 25.82 2.41 -1.62
N VAL A 54 25.17 3.40 -2.24
CA VAL A 54 24.06 3.19 -3.16
C VAL A 54 24.62 2.91 -4.55
N ALA A 55 24.32 1.74 -5.11
CA ALA A 55 24.62 1.42 -6.49
C ALA A 55 23.40 1.71 -7.37
N LEU A 56 23.54 2.66 -8.29
CA LEU A 56 22.48 3.09 -9.19
C LEU A 56 22.68 2.54 -10.59
N HIS A 57 21.68 1.80 -11.07
CA HIS A 57 21.60 1.27 -12.42
C HIS A 57 20.81 2.25 -13.27
N VAL A 58 21.39 2.73 -14.38
CA VAL A 58 20.76 3.75 -15.23
C VAL A 58 20.79 3.32 -16.69
N SER A 59 19.65 3.36 -17.35
CA SER A 59 19.56 3.28 -18.82
C SER A 59 19.02 4.60 -19.34
N SER A 60 19.70 5.17 -20.33
CA SER A 60 19.33 6.49 -20.86
C SER A 60 19.64 6.61 -22.34
N THR A 61 18.79 7.34 -23.06
CA THR A 61 19.10 7.79 -24.43
C THR A 61 20.10 8.95 -24.46
N ALA A 62 20.26 9.67 -23.35
CA ALA A 62 21.20 10.77 -23.21
C ALA A 62 22.57 10.26 -22.71
N ALA A 63 23.66 10.87 -23.22
CA ALA A 63 25.02 10.47 -22.89
C ALA A 63 25.46 10.88 -21.47
N ASN A 64 24.76 11.84 -20.86
CA ASN A 64 25.03 12.25 -19.49
C ASN A 64 23.76 12.73 -18.79
N PHE A 65 23.79 12.71 -17.46
CA PHE A 65 22.69 13.17 -16.62
C PHE A 65 23.20 13.91 -15.37
N ARG A 66 22.26 14.58 -14.70
CA ARG A 66 22.37 15.15 -13.37
C ARG A 66 21.55 14.31 -12.40
N ILE A 67 22.07 14.11 -11.20
CA ILE A 67 21.38 13.50 -10.06
C ILE A 67 21.21 14.54 -8.95
N ALA A 68 20.04 14.56 -8.34
CA ALA A 68 19.80 15.22 -7.05
C ALA A 68 19.17 14.21 -6.09
N VAL A 69 19.62 14.20 -4.84
CA VAL A 69 19.04 13.37 -3.76
C VAL A 69 18.49 14.27 -2.67
N VAL A 70 17.22 14.07 -2.35
CA VAL A 70 16.45 14.84 -1.37
C VAL A 70 15.89 13.91 -0.32
N ARG A 71 16.17 14.16 0.96
CA ARG A 71 15.46 13.51 2.05
C ARG A 71 14.02 14.02 2.05
N ASP A 72 13.08 13.12 1.85
CA ASP A 72 11.65 13.42 1.72
C ASP A 72 10.95 13.28 3.08
N GLY A 73 11.20 14.26 3.96
CA GLY A 73 10.61 14.34 5.30
C GLY A 73 9.58 15.46 5.43
N GLY A 74 9.14 15.72 6.66
CA GLY A 74 8.32 16.88 7.01
C GLY A 74 8.92 18.21 6.55
N THR A 75 10.25 18.25 6.38
CA THR A 75 10.95 19.26 5.57
C THR A 75 11.86 18.55 4.57
N GLU A 76 11.67 18.83 3.28
CA GLU A 76 12.55 18.31 2.24
C GLU A 76 13.96 18.92 2.36
N THR A 77 14.99 18.08 2.34
CA THR A 77 16.39 18.54 2.43
C THR A 77 17.21 17.92 1.32
N LYS A 78 17.78 18.74 0.43
CA LYS A 78 18.74 18.27 -0.59
C LYS A 78 20.06 17.92 0.08
N VAL A 79 20.48 16.66 -0.03
CA VAL A 79 21.68 16.11 0.64
C VAL A 79 22.81 15.81 -0.34
N PHE A 80 22.50 15.65 -1.63
CA PHE A 80 23.48 15.35 -2.66
C PHE A 80 23.05 15.91 -4.01
N GLU A 81 24.00 16.38 -4.80
CA GLU A 81 23.80 16.75 -6.20
C GLU A 81 25.09 16.56 -6.99
N ARG A 82 24.98 16.04 -8.21
CA ARG A 82 26.10 15.91 -9.14
C ARG A 82 25.60 15.96 -10.58
N ALA A 83 26.39 16.57 -11.47
CA ALA A 83 26.09 16.68 -12.90
C ALA A 83 27.19 16.04 -13.75
N GLY A 84 26.91 15.83 -15.04
CA GLY A 84 27.87 15.29 -16.00
C GLY A 84 28.21 13.83 -15.75
N ILE A 85 27.30 13.06 -15.15
CA ILE A 85 27.47 11.62 -14.93
C ILE A 85 27.20 10.92 -16.25
N ALA A 86 28.14 10.10 -16.72
CA ALA A 86 27.97 9.36 -17.96
C ALA A 86 26.81 8.35 -17.84
N ALA A 87 26.01 8.26 -18.91
CA ALA A 87 25.02 7.22 -19.07
C ALA A 87 25.09 6.67 -20.49
N ARG A 88 24.53 5.47 -20.66
CA ARG A 88 24.34 4.86 -21.96
C ARG A 88 23.03 4.10 -21.97
N TRP A 89 22.57 3.79 -23.17
CA TRP A 89 21.49 2.83 -23.34
C TRP A 89 21.95 1.45 -22.87
N GLN A 90 21.11 0.78 -22.10
CA GLN A 90 21.30 -0.61 -21.68
C GLN A 90 20.07 -1.42 -22.10
N ASP A 91 20.32 -2.51 -22.82
CA ASP A 91 19.25 -3.40 -23.28
C ASP A 91 18.52 -4.02 -22.10
N THR A 92 17.21 -4.17 -22.25
CA THR A 92 16.31 -4.63 -21.17
C THR A 92 15.62 -5.91 -21.63
N LEU A 93 15.74 -6.97 -20.82
CA LEU A 93 15.13 -8.28 -21.08
C LEU A 93 13.61 -8.16 -21.12
N ASP A 94 12.91 -8.81 -22.06
CA ASP A 94 11.43 -8.75 -22.24
C ASP A 94 10.63 -9.04 -20.97
N GLN A 95 11.14 -9.88 -20.07
CA GLN A 95 10.50 -10.22 -18.79
C GLN A 95 11.22 -9.58 -17.58
N CYS A 96 11.76 -8.37 -17.74
CA CYS A 96 12.51 -7.67 -16.67
C CYS A 96 11.67 -7.43 -15.40
N SER A 97 10.34 -7.41 -15.50
CA SER A 97 9.45 -7.37 -14.33
C SER A 97 9.60 -8.60 -13.43
N VAL A 98 10.00 -9.75 -13.98
CA VAL A 98 10.19 -11.03 -13.29
C VAL A 98 11.68 -11.33 -13.03
N GLU A 99 12.52 -11.04 -14.02
CA GLU A 99 13.94 -11.41 -14.03
C GLU A 99 14.86 -10.29 -13.51
N GLY A 100 14.38 -9.05 -13.53
CA GLY A 100 15.21 -7.85 -13.36
C GLY A 100 15.72 -7.32 -14.70
N CYS A 101 16.16 -6.05 -14.71
CA CYS A 101 16.61 -5.40 -15.95
C CYS A 101 17.96 -5.91 -16.45
N GLY A 102 18.81 -6.41 -15.54
CA GLY A 102 20.16 -6.87 -15.87
C GLY A 102 21.12 -5.73 -16.27
N TRP A 103 20.78 -4.48 -15.93
CA TRP A 103 21.63 -3.33 -16.23
C TRP A 103 22.89 -3.34 -15.36
N GLU A 104 23.99 -2.84 -15.90
CA GLU A 104 25.21 -2.56 -15.14
C GLU A 104 25.05 -1.29 -14.28
N VAL A 105 25.77 -1.26 -13.15
CA VAL A 105 25.88 -0.08 -12.31
C VAL A 105 26.47 1.06 -13.12
N SER A 106 25.76 2.19 -13.15
CA SER A 106 26.20 3.40 -13.88
C SER A 106 26.81 4.44 -12.96
N PHE A 107 26.39 4.48 -11.70
CA PHE A 107 26.85 5.46 -10.73
C PHE A 107 26.75 4.94 -9.30
N GLU A 108 27.74 5.26 -8.49
CA GLU A 108 27.77 4.94 -7.06
C GLU A 108 28.00 6.21 -6.24
N PHE A 109 27.35 6.29 -5.08
CA PHE A 109 27.59 7.34 -4.11
C PHE A 109 27.36 6.85 -2.67
N PRO A 110 28.15 7.33 -1.70
CA PRO A 110 27.96 6.96 -0.31
C PRO A 110 26.75 7.67 0.30
N VAL A 111 26.02 6.96 1.16
CA VAL A 111 25.10 7.55 2.14
C VAL A 111 25.95 8.26 3.19
N GLY A 112 25.76 9.57 3.35
CA GLY A 112 26.49 10.33 4.35
C GLY A 112 26.27 9.78 5.76
N ASP A 113 27.32 9.77 6.59
CA ASP A 113 27.22 9.27 7.97
C ASP A 113 26.19 10.06 8.78
N ASP A 114 26.01 11.35 8.48
CA ASP A 114 25.10 12.27 9.13
C ASP A 114 23.67 12.26 8.56
N TRP A 115 23.40 11.49 7.49
CA TRP A 115 22.08 11.40 6.88
C TRP A 115 21.08 10.77 7.87
N PRO A 116 20.01 11.50 8.26
CA PRO A 116 19.01 10.95 9.16
C PRO A 116 18.25 9.80 8.50
N SER A 117 17.71 8.87 9.29
CA SER A 117 16.81 7.86 8.73
C SER A 117 15.61 8.49 8.03
N GLY A 118 15.13 7.87 6.96
CA GLY A 118 13.99 8.35 6.20
C GLY A 118 14.02 7.90 4.75
N ALA A 119 13.08 8.40 3.97
CA ALA A 119 13.02 8.17 2.52
C ALA A 119 13.86 9.22 1.78
N TYR A 120 14.62 8.78 0.78
CA TYR A 120 15.51 9.60 -0.02
C TYR A 120 15.12 9.48 -1.48
N ARG A 121 14.56 10.57 -2.00
CA ARG A 121 14.15 10.70 -3.39
C ARG A 121 15.34 11.06 -4.25
N VAL A 122 15.61 10.21 -5.23
CA VAL A 122 16.56 10.44 -6.31
C VAL A 122 15.80 11.03 -7.49
N THR A 123 16.31 12.11 -8.06
CA THR A 123 15.80 12.66 -9.32
C THR A 123 16.95 12.72 -10.31
N LEU A 124 16.78 12.00 -11.42
CA LEU A 124 17.68 12.10 -12.57
C LEU A 124 17.10 13.07 -13.58
N THR A 125 17.96 13.90 -14.17
CA THR A 125 17.58 14.84 -15.23
C THR A 125 18.64 14.81 -16.32
N ALA A 126 18.21 14.68 -17.57
CA ALA A 126 19.09 14.76 -18.74
C ALA A 126 18.40 15.54 -19.87
N ASP A 127 19.17 15.93 -20.88
CA ASP A 127 18.63 16.59 -22.06
C ASP A 127 18.02 15.54 -22.99
N GLY A 128 16.73 15.72 -23.31
CA GLY A 128 16.04 14.92 -24.33
C GLY A 128 16.55 15.22 -25.73
N ARG A 129 16.26 14.32 -26.67
CA ARG A 129 16.68 14.45 -28.08
C ARG A 129 15.97 15.61 -28.79
N ASP A 130 14.80 16.01 -28.29
CA ASP A 130 14.00 17.16 -28.74
C ASP A 130 14.38 18.48 -28.04
N GLY A 131 15.37 18.45 -27.13
CA GLY A 131 15.81 19.60 -26.34
C GLY A 131 15.02 19.87 -25.05
N ASN A 132 13.96 19.10 -24.77
CA ASN A 132 13.23 19.17 -23.51
C ASN A 132 13.84 18.23 -22.46
N PRO A 133 13.80 18.57 -21.16
CA PRO A 133 14.42 17.73 -20.13
C PRO A 133 13.64 16.42 -19.91
N ILE A 134 14.36 15.30 -19.96
CA ILE A 134 13.87 13.98 -19.55
C ILE A 134 14.22 13.74 -18.09
N HIS A 135 13.34 13.06 -17.35
CA HIS A 135 13.55 12.80 -15.94
C HIS A 135 13.05 11.44 -15.47
N CYS A 136 13.70 10.92 -14.44
CA CYS A 136 13.30 9.73 -13.72
C CYS A 136 13.38 9.99 -12.22
N GLN A 137 12.48 9.36 -11.47
CA GLN A 137 12.47 9.41 -10.01
C GLN A 137 12.66 8.01 -9.47
N HIS A 138 13.46 7.92 -8.41
CA HIS A 138 13.66 6.69 -7.66
C HIS A 138 13.63 7.00 -6.16
N LEU A 139 13.45 5.98 -5.33
CA LEU A 139 13.44 6.10 -3.89
C LEU A 139 14.26 4.99 -3.26
N PHE A 140 15.11 5.35 -2.32
CA PHE A 140 15.70 4.42 -1.36
C PHE A 140 15.48 4.92 0.07
N ILE A 141 15.71 4.06 1.04
CA ILE A 141 15.53 4.31 2.47
C ILE A 141 16.91 4.37 3.12
N VAL A 142 17.16 5.38 3.95
CA VAL A 142 18.28 5.33 4.89
C VAL A 142 17.77 4.67 6.17
N SER A 143 18.23 3.44 6.40
CA SER A 143 17.86 2.66 7.57
C SER A 143 18.45 3.31 8.82
N PRO A 144 17.79 3.15 9.96
CA PRO A 144 18.17 3.88 11.15
C PRO A 144 19.34 3.13 11.82
N ARG A 145 20.26 3.85 12.49
CA ARG A 145 21.45 3.24 13.11
C ARG A 145 21.07 2.15 14.14
N PRO A 146 21.85 1.07 14.33
CA PRO A 146 21.57 0.07 15.36
C PRO A 146 21.49 0.67 16.77
N GLY A 147 20.78 -0.02 17.67
CA GLY A 147 20.69 0.33 19.09
C GLY A 147 19.31 0.83 19.51
N LYS A 148 19.13 0.97 20.83
CA LYS A 148 17.86 1.38 21.44
C LYS A 148 17.54 2.84 21.14
N LYS A 149 16.27 3.09 20.84
CA LYS A 149 15.71 4.37 20.40
C LYS A 149 14.38 4.67 21.09
N PRO A 150 14.39 4.70 22.44
CA PRO A 150 13.18 4.98 23.19
C PRO A 150 12.61 6.35 22.80
N GLY A 151 11.28 6.45 22.75
CA GLY A 151 10.58 7.69 22.39
C GLY A 151 10.61 8.05 20.91
N ARG A 152 11.13 7.17 20.04
CA ARG A 152 11.03 7.27 18.57
C ARG A 152 10.01 6.28 18.03
N VAL A 153 9.36 6.64 16.92
CA VAL A 153 8.52 5.73 16.13
C VAL A 153 9.35 5.11 15.02
N LEU A 154 9.24 3.81 14.81
CA LEU A 154 9.69 3.18 13.56
C LEU A 154 8.51 3.03 12.62
N GLN A 155 8.49 3.76 11.51
CA GLN A 155 7.59 3.43 10.41
C GLN A 155 8.20 2.33 9.55
N VAL A 156 7.40 1.34 9.18
CA VAL A 156 7.79 0.31 8.19
C VAL A 156 7.07 0.62 6.88
N ALA A 157 7.84 0.86 5.82
CA ALA A 157 7.34 1.12 4.49
C ALA A 157 6.83 -0.16 3.83
N ALA A 158 5.66 -0.09 3.18
CA ALA A 158 4.99 -1.24 2.54
C ALA A 158 5.66 -1.72 1.23
N THR A 159 6.96 -1.98 1.25
CA THR A 159 7.77 -2.28 0.05
C THR A 159 7.34 -3.53 -0.70
N GLY A 160 6.76 -4.52 -0.03
CA GLY A 160 6.15 -5.69 -0.67
C GLY A 160 4.94 -5.33 -1.52
N THR A 161 4.10 -4.39 -1.03
CA THR A 161 2.98 -3.83 -1.78
C THR A 161 3.47 -2.92 -2.90
N TRP A 162 4.57 -2.19 -2.72
CA TRP A 162 5.18 -1.40 -3.80
C TRP A 162 5.61 -2.32 -4.96
N LEU A 163 6.25 -3.45 -4.65
CA LEU A 163 6.64 -4.45 -5.64
C LEU A 163 5.45 -5.09 -6.35
N ALA A 164 4.43 -5.48 -5.59
CA ALA A 164 3.26 -6.18 -6.10
C ALA A 164 2.46 -5.37 -7.13
N TYR A 165 2.48 -4.04 -6.98
CA TYR A 165 1.75 -3.12 -7.83
C TYR A 165 2.61 -2.45 -8.91
N ASN A 166 3.95 -2.50 -8.82
CA ASN A 166 4.84 -1.90 -9.81
C ASN A 166 4.69 -2.59 -11.19
N THR A 167 4.07 -1.89 -12.14
CA THR A 167 3.83 -2.36 -13.51
C THR A 167 5.01 -2.12 -14.45
N TRP A 168 6.06 -1.41 -14.01
CA TRP A 168 7.20 -1.11 -14.86
C TRP A 168 7.83 -2.42 -15.31
N GLY A 169 8.08 -2.57 -16.61
CA GLY A 169 8.55 -3.84 -17.14
C GLY A 169 7.42 -4.81 -17.53
N GLY A 170 6.19 -4.34 -17.62
CA GLY A 170 5.08 -5.07 -18.24
C GLY A 170 4.31 -6.05 -17.36
N SER A 171 4.77 -6.40 -16.15
CA SER A 171 4.00 -7.28 -15.26
C SER A 171 4.10 -6.89 -13.80
N ASN A 172 3.04 -7.19 -13.05
CA ASN A 172 2.94 -7.13 -11.60
C ASN A 172 2.07 -8.31 -11.08
N HIS A 173 1.65 -8.32 -9.82
CA HIS A 173 0.82 -9.39 -9.25
C HIS A 173 -0.69 -9.31 -9.61
N TYR A 174 -1.09 -8.45 -10.54
CA TYR A 174 -2.50 -8.27 -10.97
C TYR A 174 -2.68 -8.25 -12.49
N GLN A 175 -1.71 -7.75 -13.24
CA GLN A 175 -1.72 -7.67 -14.71
C GLN A 175 -0.32 -8.00 -15.23
N GLY A 176 -0.23 -8.57 -16.42
CA GLY A 176 1.09 -8.91 -16.95
C GLY A 176 1.12 -9.43 -18.38
N ILE A 177 2.34 -9.64 -18.84
CA ILE A 177 2.71 -10.19 -20.15
C ILE A 177 3.31 -11.60 -20.02
N THR A 178 3.06 -12.27 -18.89
CA THR A 178 3.56 -13.63 -18.65
C THR A 178 2.61 -14.68 -19.24
N GLY A 179 3.07 -15.93 -19.25
CA GLY A 179 2.30 -17.06 -19.76
C GLY A 179 2.34 -17.16 -21.29
N PRO A 180 1.80 -18.25 -21.86
CA PRO A 180 1.92 -18.55 -23.29
C PRO A 180 1.22 -17.53 -24.19
N HIS A 181 0.19 -16.84 -23.69
CA HIS A 181 -0.57 -15.84 -24.42
C HIS A 181 -0.21 -14.39 -24.06
N ARG A 182 0.75 -14.19 -23.15
CA ARG A 182 1.20 -12.87 -22.67
C ARG A 182 0.08 -12.02 -22.07
N ASP A 183 -0.78 -12.65 -21.30
CA ASP A 183 -1.98 -12.06 -20.69
C ASP A 183 -2.12 -12.42 -19.20
N GLN A 184 -1.11 -13.10 -18.62
CA GLN A 184 -1.12 -13.48 -17.21
C GLN A 184 -0.30 -12.51 -16.36
N TYR A 185 -0.80 -12.22 -15.15
CA TYR A 185 -0.02 -11.55 -14.11
C TYR A 185 1.20 -12.38 -13.70
N ALA A 186 2.23 -11.70 -13.21
CA ALA A 186 3.44 -12.35 -12.76
C ALA A 186 3.28 -12.88 -11.34
N ARG A 187 3.55 -14.18 -11.14
CA ARG A 187 3.59 -14.81 -9.82
C ARG A 187 4.91 -14.53 -9.08
N MET A 188 5.90 -13.98 -9.78
CA MET A 188 7.19 -13.54 -9.26
C MET A 188 7.50 -12.16 -9.81
N VAL A 189 7.98 -11.24 -8.97
CA VAL A 189 8.40 -9.91 -9.39
C VAL A 189 9.78 -9.58 -8.86
N SER A 190 10.58 -8.89 -9.68
CA SER A 190 11.94 -8.47 -9.35
C SER A 190 11.96 -7.10 -8.69
N THR A 191 12.87 -6.94 -7.74
CA THR A 191 13.27 -5.64 -7.15
C THR A 191 14.20 -4.85 -8.08
N GLN A 192 14.86 -5.53 -9.02
CA GLN A 192 15.93 -4.98 -9.87
C GLN A 192 15.35 -4.30 -11.11
N ARG A 193 14.43 -3.36 -10.88
CA ARG A 193 13.74 -2.59 -11.93
C ARG A 193 13.28 -1.22 -11.42
N PRO A 194 13.14 -0.22 -12.31
CA PRO A 194 12.61 1.08 -11.96
C PRO A 194 11.23 1.04 -11.31
N TRP A 195 10.94 2.07 -10.52
CA TRP A 195 9.58 2.35 -10.06
C TRP A 195 8.78 3.03 -11.17
N CYS A 196 7.51 2.66 -11.26
CA CYS A 196 6.53 3.35 -12.09
C CYS A 196 6.38 4.85 -11.76
N ARG A 197 6.08 5.67 -12.77
CA ARG A 197 5.64 7.06 -12.59
C ARG A 197 4.44 7.10 -11.63
N GLY A 198 4.55 7.95 -10.60
CA GLY A 198 3.55 8.11 -9.56
C GLY A 198 3.82 7.36 -8.25
N PHE A 199 4.80 6.45 -8.20
CA PHE A 199 5.13 5.73 -6.95
C PHE A 199 5.96 6.59 -5.98
N VAL A 200 6.83 7.45 -6.51
CA VAL A 200 7.77 8.26 -5.71
C VAL A 200 7.28 9.69 -5.51
N VAL A 201 6.71 10.31 -6.54
CA VAL A 201 6.13 11.66 -6.50
C VAL A 201 4.80 11.67 -7.21
N LEU A 202 3.86 12.46 -6.69
CA LEU A 202 2.58 12.76 -7.34
C LEU A 202 2.29 14.26 -7.26
N PRO A 203 1.65 14.82 -8.30
CA PRO A 203 1.08 16.16 -8.21
C PRO A 203 -0.10 16.15 -7.22
N LYS A 204 -0.39 17.31 -6.64
CA LYS A 204 -1.45 17.45 -5.62
C LYS A 204 -2.84 17.10 -6.16
N GLU A 205 -3.04 17.29 -7.46
CA GLU A 205 -4.29 17.08 -8.17
C GLU A 205 -4.53 15.62 -8.55
N ALA A 206 -3.57 14.71 -8.31
CA ALA A 206 -3.72 13.28 -8.60
C ALA A 206 -4.90 12.70 -7.79
N PRO A 207 -5.94 12.15 -8.45
CA PRO A 207 -7.07 11.58 -7.74
C PRO A 207 -6.68 10.38 -6.88
N ARG A 208 -7.32 10.25 -5.71
CA ARG A 208 -7.23 9.01 -4.91
C ARG A 208 -8.26 7.99 -5.38
N VAL A 209 -8.19 6.77 -4.87
CA VAL A 209 -9.15 5.72 -5.21
C VAL A 209 -10.57 6.03 -4.72
N PRO A 210 -10.78 6.48 -3.46
CA PRO A 210 -12.11 6.84 -2.99
C PRO A 210 -12.74 7.95 -3.82
N LEU A 211 -14.01 7.78 -4.18
CA LEU A 211 -14.74 8.75 -4.98
C LEU A 211 -14.90 10.11 -4.25
N GLU A 212 -14.35 11.15 -4.86
CA GLU A 212 -14.52 12.55 -4.45
C GLU A 212 -15.68 13.25 -5.19
N VAL A 213 -16.56 12.46 -5.81
CA VAL A 213 -17.77 12.94 -6.47
C VAL A 213 -19.01 12.48 -5.69
N ALA A 214 -20.07 13.28 -5.72
CA ALA A 214 -21.39 12.78 -5.40
C ALA A 214 -21.82 11.84 -6.53
N VAL A 215 -22.37 10.68 -6.18
CA VAL A 215 -22.80 9.66 -7.15
C VAL A 215 -24.33 9.61 -7.15
N PRO A 216 -25.01 10.32 -8.09
CA PRO A 216 -26.46 10.26 -8.24
C PRO A 216 -27.02 8.83 -8.36
N PRO A 217 -28.32 8.63 -8.14
CA PRO A 217 -28.96 7.34 -8.37
C PRO A 217 -28.72 6.85 -9.81
N LYS A 218 -28.43 5.55 -9.95
CA LYS A 218 -28.22 4.88 -11.25
C LYS A 218 -27.07 5.42 -12.10
N THR A 219 -26.14 6.15 -11.49
CA THR A 219 -24.89 6.53 -12.16
C THR A 219 -24.03 5.30 -12.41
N VAL A 220 -23.62 5.10 -13.67
CA VAL A 220 -22.63 4.09 -14.05
C VAL A 220 -21.30 4.40 -13.34
N PRO A 221 -20.68 3.42 -12.65
CA PRO A 221 -19.39 3.61 -11.98
C PRO A 221 -18.30 4.13 -12.92
N ARG A 222 -17.43 5.00 -12.39
CA ARG A 222 -16.20 5.47 -13.05
C ARG A 222 -15.01 5.38 -12.12
N TYR A 223 -13.82 5.47 -12.71
CA TYR A 223 -12.54 5.21 -12.04
C TYR A 223 -11.56 6.37 -12.28
N PRO A 224 -11.79 7.56 -11.67
CA PRO A 224 -11.06 8.77 -12.01
C PRO A 224 -9.55 8.67 -11.87
N HIS A 225 -9.04 7.94 -10.86
CA HIS A 225 -7.60 7.75 -10.70
C HIS A 225 -6.99 7.00 -11.90
N MET A 226 -7.62 5.93 -12.41
CA MET A 226 -7.11 5.19 -13.58
C MET A 226 -7.21 6.01 -14.86
N GLU A 227 -8.32 6.73 -15.03
CA GLU A 227 -8.54 7.63 -16.17
C GLU A 227 -7.50 8.76 -16.18
N TRP A 228 -7.25 9.39 -15.03
CA TRP A 228 -6.19 10.38 -14.87
C TRP A 228 -4.81 9.80 -15.16
N ALA A 229 -4.51 8.58 -14.68
CA ALA A 229 -3.22 7.93 -14.93
C ALA A 229 -2.97 7.77 -16.42
N PHE A 230 -3.97 7.28 -17.15
CA PHE A 230 -3.92 7.10 -18.59
C PHE A 230 -3.75 8.43 -19.32
N ALA A 231 -4.50 9.46 -18.94
CA ALA A 231 -4.41 10.79 -19.56
C ALA A 231 -3.06 11.48 -19.35
N THR A 232 -2.34 11.13 -18.28
CA THR A 232 -1.11 11.82 -17.86
C THR A 232 0.15 10.96 -17.99
N GLY A 233 0.03 9.72 -18.48
CA GLY A 233 1.16 8.80 -18.62
C GLY A 233 1.73 8.28 -17.29
N HIS A 234 0.95 8.31 -16.21
CA HIS A 234 1.32 7.68 -14.94
C HIS A 234 0.92 6.20 -14.95
N SER A 235 1.53 5.40 -14.07
CA SER A 235 1.11 4.02 -13.90
C SER A 235 -0.33 3.95 -13.43
N LYS A 236 -1.13 3.06 -14.03
CA LYS A 236 -2.48 2.74 -13.58
C LYS A 236 -2.57 2.42 -12.08
N LYS A 237 -1.46 1.95 -11.48
CA LYS A 237 -1.37 1.52 -10.09
C LYS A 237 -0.78 2.57 -9.14
N TYR A 238 -0.54 3.81 -9.59
CA TYR A 238 -0.01 4.87 -8.71
C TYR A 238 -0.88 5.10 -7.46
N ALA A 239 -2.21 5.00 -7.61
CA ALA A 239 -3.15 5.21 -6.51
C ALA A 239 -3.33 3.94 -5.66
N SER A 240 -2.83 2.78 -6.11
CA SER A 240 -2.91 1.53 -5.36
C SER A 240 -1.73 1.35 -4.41
N SER A 241 -0.57 1.96 -4.67
CA SER A 241 0.65 1.71 -3.88
C SER A 241 1.67 2.83 -4.02
N GLY A 242 2.73 2.76 -3.24
CA GLY A 242 3.90 3.64 -3.37
C GLY A 242 3.97 4.73 -2.30
N TRP A 243 5.20 5.21 -2.12
CA TRP A 243 5.56 6.27 -1.17
C TRP A 243 4.71 7.53 -1.32
N ALA A 244 4.48 7.97 -2.56
CA ALA A 244 3.76 9.20 -2.85
C ALA A 244 2.29 9.17 -2.40
N SER A 245 1.62 8.03 -2.60
CA SER A 245 0.19 7.86 -2.31
C SER A 245 -0.11 7.52 -0.85
N TYR A 246 0.84 6.90 -0.14
CA TYR A 246 0.58 6.33 1.18
C TYR A 246 1.64 6.70 2.22
N ASP A 247 2.77 6.00 2.22
CA ASP A 247 3.75 6.03 3.32
C ASP A 247 4.25 7.44 3.69
N SER A 248 4.44 8.30 2.68
CA SER A 248 4.97 9.66 2.89
C SER A 248 4.06 10.54 3.75
N HIS A 249 2.74 10.32 3.71
CA HIS A 249 1.79 11.19 4.39
C HIS A 249 1.92 11.08 5.92
N PHE A 250 2.03 9.85 6.45
CA PHE A 250 2.29 9.64 7.87
C PHE A 250 3.70 10.09 8.26
N PHE A 251 4.73 9.74 7.48
CA PHE A 251 6.11 10.10 7.81
C PHE A 251 6.27 11.63 7.96
N ARG A 252 5.78 12.38 6.97
CA ARG A 252 5.83 13.84 6.98
C ARG A 252 4.93 14.44 8.07
N PHE A 253 3.77 13.84 8.35
CA PHE A 253 2.91 14.24 9.47
C PHE A 253 3.61 14.08 10.81
N ALA A 254 4.21 12.91 11.06
CA ALA A 254 4.87 12.59 12.33
C ALA A 254 5.98 13.60 12.62
N GLU A 255 6.84 13.91 11.64
CA GLU A 255 7.87 14.94 11.80
C GLU A 255 7.29 16.34 12.06
N ARG A 256 6.29 16.77 11.27
CA ARG A 256 5.65 18.08 11.48
C ARG A 256 4.93 18.19 12.83
N ALA A 257 4.43 17.08 13.36
CA ALA A 257 3.79 17.01 14.65
C ALA A 257 4.79 16.90 15.82
N GLY A 258 6.10 16.90 15.56
CA GLY A 258 7.14 16.87 16.60
C GLY A 258 7.48 15.46 17.10
N TYR A 259 7.14 14.42 16.35
CA TYR A 259 7.61 13.07 16.62
C TYR A 259 8.96 12.84 15.96
N ALA A 260 9.83 12.15 16.69
CA ALA A 260 11.03 11.58 16.12
C ALA A 260 10.65 10.26 15.45
N VAL A 261 10.82 10.18 14.14
CA VAL A 261 10.46 9.00 13.35
C VAL A 261 11.66 8.51 12.54
N ASP A 262 11.80 7.20 12.48
CA ASP A 262 12.74 6.48 11.62
C ASP A 262 11.94 5.66 10.58
N LEU A 263 12.58 5.28 9.47
CA LEU A 263 11.96 4.50 8.40
C LEU A 263 12.78 3.23 8.14
N ALA A 264 12.10 2.09 8.01
CA ALA A 264 12.64 0.83 7.52
C ALA A 264 11.79 0.28 6.37
N SER A 265 12.34 -0.58 5.53
CA SER A 265 11.53 -1.36 4.59
C SER A 265 11.01 -2.64 5.26
N GLN A 266 10.03 -3.30 4.65
CA GLN A 266 9.61 -4.62 5.12
C GLN A 266 10.73 -5.67 5.02
N HIS A 267 11.70 -5.50 4.11
CA HIS A 267 12.82 -6.43 3.98
C HIS A 267 13.66 -6.49 5.27
N GLU A 268 13.81 -5.39 6.02
CA GLU A 268 14.46 -5.43 7.32
C GLU A 268 13.69 -6.28 8.32
N LEU A 269 12.36 -6.31 8.29
CA LEU A 269 11.60 -7.21 9.16
C LEU A 269 11.87 -8.68 8.84
N HIS A 270 12.13 -9.00 7.56
CA HIS A 270 12.45 -10.36 7.12
C HIS A 270 13.89 -10.76 7.47
N PHE A 271 14.87 -9.91 7.16
CA PHE A 271 16.31 -10.26 7.25
C PHE A 271 17.00 -9.74 8.52
N SER A 272 16.42 -8.78 9.23
CA SER A 272 17.00 -8.13 10.42
C SER A 272 15.91 -7.74 11.43
N PRO A 273 15.12 -8.70 11.93
CA PRO A 273 13.94 -8.45 12.78
C PRO A 273 14.28 -7.74 14.10
N ASP A 274 15.54 -7.81 14.54
CA ASP A 274 16.07 -7.09 15.71
C ASP A 274 16.00 -5.56 15.56
N ILE A 275 15.75 -5.04 14.35
CA ILE A 275 15.47 -3.62 14.12
C ILE A 275 14.29 -3.11 14.97
N LEU A 276 13.33 -3.98 15.30
CA LEU A 276 12.16 -3.65 16.10
C LEU A 276 12.49 -3.43 17.59
N ASP A 277 13.52 -4.11 18.12
CA ASP A 277 13.83 -4.15 19.56
C ASP A 277 14.23 -2.78 20.13
N GLY A 278 14.54 -1.82 19.26
CA GLY A 278 14.90 -0.46 19.65
C GLY A 278 13.73 0.46 19.96
N TYR A 279 12.49 0.11 19.60
CA TYR A 279 11.37 1.06 19.53
C TYR A 279 10.21 0.72 20.46
N ASP A 280 9.62 1.75 21.09
CA ASP A 280 8.41 1.60 21.90
C ASP A 280 7.14 1.51 21.03
N CYS A 281 7.19 2.05 19.81
CA CYS A 281 6.08 2.07 18.86
C CYS A 281 6.59 1.80 17.43
N VAL A 282 5.94 0.84 16.76
CA VAL A 282 6.14 0.56 15.34
C VAL A 282 4.84 0.87 14.59
N ALA A 283 4.95 1.63 13.50
CA ALA A 283 3.83 2.08 12.70
C ALA A 283 3.80 1.44 11.30
N PHE A 284 2.61 1.02 10.89
CA PHE A 284 2.30 0.48 9.55
C PHE A 284 1.21 1.33 8.94
N VAL A 285 1.34 1.73 7.67
CA VAL A 285 0.59 2.87 7.13
C VAL A 285 0.08 2.60 5.73
N GLY A 286 -1.17 2.99 5.46
CA GLY A 286 -1.74 3.03 4.11
C GLY A 286 -2.04 1.64 3.56
N HIS A 287 -1.64 1.38 2.31
CA HIS A 287 -1.86 0.08 1.70
C HIS A 287 -0.68 -0.87 1.96
N ASP A 288 -0.85 -1.75 2.94
CA ASP A 288 0.20 -2.63 3.46
C ASP A 288 -0.27 -4.09 3.44
N GLU A 289 -0.37 -4.63 2.21
CA GLU A 289 -1.10 -5.86 1.86
C GLU A 289 -0.21 -7.11 1.74
N TYR A 290 1.05 -6.96 1.30
CA TYR A 290 1.93 -8.10 0.97
C TYR A 290 2.99 -8.32 2.04
N TRP A 291 2.95 -9.49 2.68
CA TRP A 291 3.80 -9.82 3.82
C TRP A 291 4.37 -11.23 3.73
N THR A 292 5.62 -11.41 4.12
CA THR A 292 6.16 -12.75 4.36
C THR A 292 5.79 -13.26 5.76
N TRP A 293 5.86 -14.57 5.94
CA TRP A 293 5.69 -15.20 7.25
C TRP A 293 6.69 -14.65 8.28
N GLU A 294 7.95 -14.49 7.88
CA GLU A 294 9.04 -13.98 8.73
C GLU A 294 8.79 -12.56 9.21
N MET A 295 8.27 -11.68 8.32
CA MET A 295 7.90 -10.32 8.70
C MET A 295 6.81 -10.32 9.77
N ARG A 296 5.82 -11.24 9.67
CA ARG A 296 4.78 -11.39 10.70
C ARG A 296 5.34 -11.95 12.00
N ASP A 297 6.25 -12.93 11.95
CA ASP A 297 6.93 -13.45 13.14
C ASP A 297 7.69 -12.36 13.89
N ALA A 298 8.37 -11.46 13.17
CA ALA A 298 9.07 -10.33 13.75
C ALA A 298 8.13 -9.42 14.55
N VAL A 299 6.99 -9.02 13.95
CA VAL A 299 6.02 -8.12 14.56
C VAL A 299 5.29 -8.78 15.73
N ASP A 300 4.84 -10.03 15.54
CA ASP A 300 4.17 -10.81 16.58
C ASP A 300 5.06 -10.93 17.82
N ALA A 301 6.32 -11.32 17.63
CA ALA A 301 7.27 -11.47 18.72
C ALA A 301 7.65 -10.13 19.38
N TYR A 302 7.73 -9.05 18.60
CA TYR A 302 7.94 -7.70 19.11
C TYR A 302 6.82 -7.26 20.06
N VAL A 303 5.56 -7.42 19.63
CA VAL A 303 4.39 -7.05 20.44
C VAL A 303 4.29 -7.94 21.68
N GLU A 304 4.50 -9.26 21.55
CA GLU A 304 4.45 -10.19 22.68
C GLU A 304 5.43 -9.81 23.81
N ARG A 305 6.59 -9.24 23.47
CA ARG A 305 7.61 -8.80 24.42
C ARG A 305 7.34 -7.42 25.04
N GLY A 306 6.33 -6.70 24.60
CA GLY A 306 5.95 -5.39 25.14
C GLY A 306 6.02 -4.23 24.15
N GLY A 307 6.30 -4.51 22.88
CA GLY A 307 6.22 -3.51 21.82
C GLY A 307 4.78 -3.10 21.51
N HIS A 308 4.60 -1.90 20.96
CA HIS A 308 3.28 -1.42 20.54
C HIS A 308 3.21 -1.27 19.01
N ALA A 309 2.15 -1.81 18.41
CA ALA A 309 1.91 -1.71 16.97
C ALA A 309 0.77 -0.73 16.67
N ALA A 310 1.07 0.35 15.96
CA ALA A 310 0.11 1.34 15.46
C ALA A 310 -0.13 1.14 13.95
N ARG A 311 -1.18 0.40 13.60
CA ARG A 311 -1.53 0.09 12.21
C ARG A 311 -2.58 1.06 11.68
N PHE A 312 -2.12 2.09 10.98
CA PHE A 312 -2.93 3.05 10.21
C PHE A 312 -3.02 2.62 8.73
N ALA A 313 -3.28 1.34 8.51
CA ALA A 313 -3.29 0.68 7.21
C ALA A 313 -4.56 -0.17 7.04
N GLY A 314 -4.76 -0.72 5.84
CA GLY A 314 -5.82 -1.68 5.52
C GLY A 314 -5.35 -2.74 4.52
N ASN A 315 -6.26 -3.64 4.15
CA ASN A 315 -6.08 -4.74 3.20
C ASN A 315 -4.94 -5.70 3.56
N PHE A 316 -4.89 -6.23 4.77
CA PHE A 316 -3.84 -7.19 5.15
C PHE A 316 -4.09 -8.61 4.58
N MET A 317 -3.95 -8.77 3.25
CA MET A 317 -4.43 -9.96 2.53
C MET A 317 -3.36 -11.03 2.24
N TRP A 318 -2.23 -10.68 1.63
CA TRP A 318 -1.41 -11.69 0.92
C TRP A 318 -0.19 -12.16 1.72
N GLN A 319 -0.06 -13.48 1.83
CA GLN A 319 1.21 -14.11 2.13
C GLN A 319 2.12 -14.11 0.89
N THR A 320 3.35 -13.64 1.06
CA THR A 320 4.42 -13.69 0.07
C THR A 320 5.61 -14.50 0.57
N ARG A 321 6.52 -14.82 -0.35
CA ARG A 321 7.87 -15.29 -0.03
C ARG A 321 8.89 -14.39 -0.69
N LEU A 322 10.05 -14.27 -0.06
CA LEU A 322 11.22 -13.63 -0.64
C LEU A 322 12.23 -14.70 -1.04
N GLU A 323 12.68 -14.63 -2.28
CA GLU A 323 13.69 -15.52 -2.87
C GLU A 323 14.87 -14.69 -3.39
N ASP A 324 15.95 -15.36 -3.77
CA ASP A 324 17.16 -14.74 -4.32
C ASP A 324 17.68 -13.60 -3.42
N GLU A 325 17.87 -13.92 -2.13
CA GLU A 325 18.33 -12.96 -1.11
C GLU A 325 17.44 -11.71 -0.99
N GLY A 326 16.14 -11.86 -1.28
CA GLY A 326 15.17 -10.77 -1.22
C GLY A 326 15.00 -9.98 -2.51
N ARG A 327 15.75 -10.31 -3.57
CA ARG A 327 15.62 -9.65 -4.88
C ARG A 327 14.38 -10.05 -5.66
N ARG A 328 13.73 -11.16 -5.28
CA ARG A 328 12.50 -11.66 -5.92
C ARG A 328 11.40 -11.85 -4.88
N GLN A 329 10.24 -11.24 -5.12
CA GLN A 329 9.01 -11.51 -4.37
C GLN A 329 8.14 -12.51 -5.12
N VAL A 330 7.65 -13.52 -4.42
CA VAL A 330 6.78 -14.57 -4.95
C VAL A 330 5.39 -14.47 -4.34
N CYS A 331 4.37 -14.43 -5.19
CA CYS A 331 2.97 -14.48 -4.81
C CYS A 331 2.12 -15.15 -5.91
N TYR A 332 1.66 -16.37 -5.66
CA TYR A 332 0.82 -17.13 -6.59
C TYR A 332 -0.67 -16.74 -6.50
N LYS A 333 -1.10 -16.12 -5.40
CA LYS A 333 -2.45 -15.53 -5.21
C LYS A 333 -3.57 -16.49 -5.59
N TYR A 334 -4.44 -16.08 -6.50
CA TYR A 334 -5.55 -16.84 -7.07
C TYR A 334 -5.14 -18.21 -7.64
N ARG A 335 -3.87 -18.40 -7.99
CA ARG A 335 -3.33 -19.65 -8.56
C ARG A 335 -2.59 -20.50 -7.52
N ALA A 336 -2.52 -20.09 -6.25
CA ALA A 336 -1.67 -20.74 -5.26
C ALA A 336 -2.01 -22.23 -5.06
N ARG A 337 -3.29 -22.56 -4.83
CA ARG A 337 -3.74 -23.96 -4.66
C ARG A 337 -3.41 -24.83 -5.88
N ALA A 338 -3.54 -24.24 -7.06
CA ALA A 338 -3.30 -24.95 -8.30
C ALA A 338 -1.82 -25.09 -8.61
N GLU A 339 -0.96 -24.10 -8.31
CA GLU A 339 0.36 -23.97 -8.93
C GLU A 339 1.53 -23.70 -7.99
N ASP A 340 1.29 -23.27 -6.75
CA ASP A 340 2.38 -22.96 -5.81
C ASP A 340 3.08 -24.26 -5.38
N PRO A 341 4.42 -24.37 -5.56
CA PRO A 341 5.18 -25.52 -5.10
C PRO A 341 5.02 -25.80 -3.61
N ALA A 342 4.86 -24.75 -2.77
CA ALA A 342 4.64 -24.93 -1.34
C ALA A 342 3.29 -25.61 -1.05
N TYR A 343 2.25 -25.32 -1.85
CA TYR A 343 0.94 -25.95 -1.73
C TYR A 343 0.95 -27.41 -2.22
N ARG A 344 1.64 -27.68 -3.33
CA ARG A 344 1.71 -29.02 -3.92
C ARG A 344 2.68 -29.96 -3.20
N GLY A 345 3.64 -29.40 -2.46
CA GLY A 345 4.59 -30.12 -1.62
C GLY A 345 4.06 -30.31 -0.20
N ASP A 346 5.00 -30.45 0.76
CA ASP A 346 4.68 -30.75 2.16
C ASP A 346 4.62 -29.50 3.07
N ASP A 347 4.65 -28.27 2.52
CA ASP A 347 4.70 -27.03 3.30
C ASP A 347 3.57 -26.05 2.92
N VAL A 348 2.33 -26.55 2.98
CA VAL A 348 1.13 -25.81 2.57
C VAL A 348 0.95 -24.48 3.31
N ILE A 349 1.41 -24.38 4.56
CA ILE A 349 1.31 -23.15 5.36
C ILE A 349 2.14 -22.00 4.78
N ARG A 350 3.16 -22.31 3.97
CA ARG A 350 3.98 -21.32 3.26
C ARG A 350 3.46 -20.98 1.88
N ALA A 351 2.32 -21.54 1.46
CA ALA A 351 1.70 -21.19 0.19
C ALA A 351 1.37 -19.69 0.14
N THR A 352 1.65 -19.07 -1.00
CA THR A 352 1.51 -17.62 -1.20
C THR A 352 0.09 -17.25 -1.63
N ASN A 353 -0.83 -17.42 -0.68
CA ASN A 353 -2.28 -17.17 -0.80
C ASN A 353 -2.73 -16.13 0.25
N SER A 354 -4.04 -15.86 0.32
CA SER A 354 -4.64 -15.06 1.40
C SER A 354 -4.28 -15.63 2.78
N TRP A 355 -4.00 -14.76 3.75
CA TRP A 355 -3.75 -15.14 5.14
C TRP A 355 -4.93 -15.88 5.78
N GLU A 356 -6.15 -15.58 5.35
CA GLU A 356 -7.39 -16.19 5.81
C GLU A 356 -7.73 -17.50 5.10
N ALA A 357 -6.91 -17.96 4.16
CA ALA A 357 -7.04 -19.30 3.60
C ALA A 357 -6.85 -20.34 4.74
N PRO A 358 -7.82 -21.27 4.97
CA PRO A 358 -7.79 -22.18 6.11
C PRO A 358 -6.50 -23.01 6.21
N GLU A 359 -5.94 -23.40 5.07
CA GLU A 359 -4.70 -24.17 4.99
C GLU A 359 -3.44 -23.42 5.48
N ILE A 360 -3.46 -22.09 5.52
CA ILE A 360 -2.37 -21.27 6.05
C ILE A 360 -2.39 -21.26 7.58
N GLY A 361 -3.58 -21.36 8.17
CA GLY A 361 -3.77 -21.43 9.62
C GLY A 361 -3.34 -20.16 10.38
N ARG A 362 -3.19 -19.02 9.69
CA ARG A 362 -2.70 -17.77 10.27
C ARG A 362 -3.47 -16.55 9.72
N PRO A 363 -4.76 -16.38 10.04
CA PRO A 363 -5.56 -15.25 9.56
C PRO A 363 -4.93 -13.91 9.94
N GLY A 364 -5.26 -12.84 9.20
CA GLY A 364 -4.76 -11.50 9.47
C GLY A 364 -5.08 -11.02 10.88
N ALA A 365 -6.26 -11.39 11.38
CA ALA A 365 -6.75 -11.04 12.71
C ALA A 365 -5.83 -11.52 13.84
N ALA A 366 -5.09 -12.61 13.65
CA ALA A 366 -4.15 -13.10 14.66
C ALA A 366 -2.99 -12.11 14.92
N THR A 367 -2.59 -11.33 13.90
CA THR A 367 -1.52 -10.33 14.03
C THR A 367 -2.07 -8.96 14.36
N PHE A 368 -3.01 -8.46 13.55
CA PHE A 368 -3.48 -7.08 13.62
C PHE A 368 -4.92 -6.91 14.08
N GLY A 369 -5.63 -8.00 14.40
CA GLY A 369 -6.99 -7.96 14.95
C GLY A 369 -8.11 -7.89 13.91
N LEU A 370 -7.81 -7.66 12.63
CA LEU A 370 -8.79 -7.61 11.54
C LEU A 370 -8.37 -8.50 10.35
N ASN A 371 -9.35 -8.89 9.53
CA ASN A 371 -9.16 -9.69 8.32
C ASN A 371 -9.55 -8.88 7.08
N ALA A 372 -8.76 -8.98 6.02
CA ALA A 372 -9.02 -8.33 4.74
C ALA A 372 -10.27 -8.93 4.09
N THR A 373 -10.42 -10.26 4.12
CA THR A 373 -11.57 -10.97 3.51
C THR A 373 -12.94 -10.59 4.11
N ARG A 374 -12.97 -9.90 5.26
CA ARG A 374 -14.19 -9.40 5.90
C ARG A 374 -14.51 -7.95 5.56
N GLY A 375 -13.59 -7.24 4.91
CA GLY A 375 -13.79 -5.88 4.44
C GLY A 375 -13.67 -5.79 2.93
N VAL A 376 -12.54 -5.27 2.46
CA VAL A 376 -12.21 -4.91 1.08
C VAL A 376 -12.87 -3.58 0.70
N TYR A 377 -13.82 -3.48 -0.22
CA TYR A 377 -14.01 -2.17 -0.87
C TYR A 377 -14.98 -1.20 -0.20
N ALA A 378 -14.56 0.07 -0.08
CA ALA A 378 -15.41 1.19 0.31
C ALA A 378 -15.13 2.41 -0.57
N GLY A 379 -16.17 2.92 -1.24
CA GLY A 379 -16.07 4.13 -2.05
C GLY A 379 -15.23 3.97 -3.32
N TRP A 380 -15.11 2.76 -3.86
CA TRP A 380 -14.40 2.47 -5.12
C TRP A 380 -15.36 1.89 -6.16
N GLY A 381 -15.49 2.54 -7.32
CA GLY A 381 -16.46 2.14 -8.32
C GLY A 381 -17.88 2.11 -7.74
N GLY A 382 -18.61 1.02 -7.96
CA GLY A 382 -19.92 0.72 -7.38
C GLY A 382 -19.88 -0.01 -6.03
N CYS A 383 -18.71 -0.21 -5.43
CA CYS A 383 -18.58 -0.73 -4.07
C CYS A 383 -18.79 0.39 -3.04
N ALA A 384 -19.98 0.40 -2.42
CA ALA A 384 -20.40 1.43 -1.46
C ALA A 384 -20.15 2.89 -1.94
N PRO A 385 -20.60 3.29 -3.16
CA PRO A 385 -20.27 4.58 -3.79
C PRO A 385 -20.83 5.79 -3.05
N ARG A 386 -21.87 5.57 -2.23
CA ARG A 386 -22.53 6.56 -1.37
C ARG A 386 -22.35 6.24 0.12
N GLY A 387 -21.34 5.43 0.44
CA GLY A 387 -21.03 5.03 1.82
C GLY A 387 -20.67 6.22 2.71
N VAL A 388 -20.48 5.92 3.99
CA VAL A 388 -20.31 6.93 5.06
C VAL A 388 -19.00 7.73 4.99
N ARG A 389 -17.98 7.27 4.24
CA ARG A 389 -16.66 7.92 4.02
C ARG A 389 -15.80 8.20 5.25
N GLY A 390 -16.38 8.13 6.45
CA GLY A 390 -15.69 8.11 7.73
C GLY A 390 -16.13 6.92 8.56
N PHE A 391 -15.45 6.69 9.68
CA PHE A 391 -15.74 5.58 10.59
C PHE A 391 -16.90 5.92 11.54
N PRO A 392 -18.03 5.19 11.50
CA PRO A 392 -19.09 5.31 12.51
C PRO A 392 -18.61 4.84 13.88
N VAL A 393 -18.58 5.76 14.85
CA VAL A 393 -18.00 5.54 16.19
C VAL A 393 -18.99 4.88 17.14
N TYR A 394 -18.56 3.80 17.80
CA TYR A 394 -19.37 3.07 18.79
C TYR A 394 -18.86 3.23 20.24
N ARG A 395 -17.58 3.54 20.43
CA ARG A 395 -16.97 3.66 21.77
C ARG A 395 -16.21 4.98 21.93
N PRO A 396 -16.89 6.15 21.87
CA PRO A 396 -16.25 7.47 21.92
C PRO A 396 -15.48 7.73 23.24
N GLU A 397 -15.79 6.99 24.31
CA GLU A 397 -15.10 7.06 25.59
C GLU A 397 -13.70 6.42 25.59
N HIS A 398 -13.37 5.64 24.55
CA HIS A 398 -12.06 5.01 24.42
C HIS A 398 -10.96 6.08 24.31
N TRP A 399 -9.80 5.83 24.93
CA TRP A 399 -8.70 6.79 25.03
C TRP A 399 -8.22 7.31 23.66
N ALA A 400 -8.34 6.48 22.61
CA ALA A 400 -7.96 6.85 21.25
C ALA A 400 -8.73 8.07 20.72
N PHE A 401 -9.97 8.27 21.18
CA PHE A 401 -10.82 9.40 20.79
C PHE A 401 -10.68 10.62 21.70
N ALA A 402 -9.82 10.58 22.72
CA ALA A 402 -9.70 11.67 23.69
C ALA A 402 -9.38 13.04 23.02
N GLY A 403 -10.24 14.03 23.25
CA GLY A 403 -10.08 15.38 22.68
C GLY A 403 -10.38 15.49 21.18
N THR A 404 -10.92 14.46 20.54
CA THR A 404 -11.43 14.54 19.16
C THR A 404 -12.80 15.24 19.10
N GLY A 405 -13.58 15.17 20.19
CA GLY A 405 -14.93 15.71 20.27
C GLY A 405 -16.02 14.82 19.66
N VAL A 406 -15.68 13.60 19.24
CA VAL A 406 -16.67 12.65 18.67
C VAL A 406 -17.62 12.13 19.73
N TYR A 407 -18.88 11.94 19.33
CA TYR A 407 -19.92 11.28 20.11
C TYR A 407 -20.24 9.89 19.53
N TYR A 408 -21.03 9.12 20.28
CA TYR A 408 -21.56 7.85 19.79
C TYR A 408 -22.41 8.10 18.52
N GLY A 409 -22.11 7.37 17.45
CA GLY A 409 -22.77 7.49 16.15
C GLY A 409 -22.18 8.55 15.21
N ASP A 410 -21.22 9.36 15.65
CA ASP A 410 -20.52 10.31 14.77
C ASP A 410 -19.62 9.57 13.76
N LEU A 411 -19.31 10.27 12.66
CA LEU A 411 -18.39 9.78 11.63
C LEU A 411 -17.01 10.43 11.79
N LEU A 412 -16.02 9.64 12.18
CA LEU A 412 -14.63 10.08 12.22
C LEU A 412 -14.06 10.16 10.79
N GLY A 413 -13.59 11.34 10.38
CA GLY A 413 -12.84 11.54 9.13
C GLY A 413 -13.68 11.47 7.85
N ALA A 414 -14.99 11.72 7.92
CA ALA A 414 -15.86 11.66 6.75
C ALA A 414 -15.54 12.71 5.68
N ASP A 415 -15.22 13.94 6.07
CA ASP A 415 -14.86 15.02 5.14
C ASP A 415 -13.50 14.78 4.48
N SER A 416 -12.62 14.02 5.14
CA SER A 416 -11.33 13.58 4.62
C SER A 416 -11.32 12.15 4.09
N HIS A 417 -12.50 11.53 3.92
CA HIS A 417 -12.70 10.23 3.26
C HIS A 417 -11.77 9.11 3.78
N VAL A 418 -11.51 9.07 5.09
CA VAL A 418 -10.57 8.09 5.68
C VAL A 418 -11.07 6.66 5.70
N TYR A 419 -12.38 6.47 5.52
CA TYR A 419 -12.98 5.16 5.34
C TYR A 419 -13.14 4.93 3.83
N GLY A 420 -12.14 4.33 3.20
CA GLY A 420 -12.16 4.21 1.75
C GLY A 420 -11.06 3.34 1.16
N TYR A 421 -11.23 3.12 -0.15
CA TYR A 421 -10.50 2.17 -0.98
C TYR A 421 -10.64 0.76 -0.45
N GLU A 422 -9.76 0.34 0.45
CA GLU A 422 -9.82 -0.95 1.12
C GLU A 422 -9.82 -0.80 2.63
N VAL A 423 -10.63 -1.63 3.29
CA VAL A 423 -10.79 -1.69 4.74
C VAL A 423 -10.71 -3.12 5.25
N ASP A 424 -10.30 -3.28 6.51
CA ASP A 424 -10.24 -4.60 7.18
C ASP A 424 -11.35 -4.71 8.22
N GLY A 425 -11.89 -5.92 8.40
CA GLY A 425 -13.07 -6.14 9.23
C GLY A 425 -13.09 -7.47 9.98
N LEU A 426 -14.20 -7.74 10.66
CA LEU A 426 -14.48 -9.00 11.34
C LEU A 426 -15.97 -9.37 11.25
N ASP A 427 -16.26 -10.65 11.43
CA ASP A 427 -17.60 -11.06 11.82
C ASP A 427 -17.87 -10.56 13.25
N HIS A 428 -19.04 -9.94 13.43
CA HIS A 428 -19.41 -9.31 14.69
C HIS A 428 -20.92 -9.37 14.94
N GLU A 429 -21.30 -9.25 16.20
CA GLU A 429 -22.67 -9.08 16.65
C GLU A 429 -22.84 -7.76 17.41
N ILE A 430 -24.03 -7.16 17.31
CA ILE A 430 -24.39 -5.97 18.09
C ILE A 430 -25.11 -6.42 19.35
N ARG A 431 -24.55 -6.11 20.52
CA ARG A 431 -25.18 -6.35 21.83
C ARG A 431 -25.31 -5.04 22.58
N GLY A 432 -26.55 -4.67 22.92
CA GLY A 432 -26.83 -3.43 23.64
C GLY A 432 -26.33 -2.17 22.90
N GLY A 433 -26.33 -2.18 21.57
CA GLY A 433 -25.85 -1.07 20.74
C GLY A 433 -24.34 -1.03 20.49
N LEU A 434 -23.56 -2.01 20.98
CA LEU A 434 -22.11 -2.07 20.78
C LEU A 434 -21.69 -3.30 19.97
N PRO A 435 -20.67 -3.17 19.11
CA PRO A 435 -20.12 -4.29 18.35
C PRO A 435 -19.18 -5.15 19.19
N TYR A 436 -19.28 -6.46 18.99
CA TYR A 436 -18.41 -7.48 19.57
C TYR A 436 -18.04 -8.51 18.50
N PRO A 437 -16.78 -8.96 18.43
CA PRO A 437 -16.40 -10.05 17.54
C PRO A 437 -17.22 -11.31 17.84
N THR A 438 -17.60 -12.06 16.80
CA THR A 438 -18.17 -13.39 17.00
C THR A 438 -17.09 -14.37 17.48
N ALA A 439 -17.50 -15.49 18.06
CA ALA A 439 -16.57 -16.50 18.60
C ALA A 439 -15.66 -17.14 17.52
N ASP A 440 -16.10 -17.15 16.27
CA ASP A 440 -15.44 -17.70 15.08
C ASP A 440 -14.73 -16.64 14.22
N SER A 441 -14.72 -15.37 14.65
CA SER A 441 -14.10 -14.26 13.91
C SER A 441 -12.57 -14.35 13.83
N GLY A 442 -11.93 -15.12 14.71
CA GLY A 442 -10.48 -15.18 14.87
C GLY A 442 -9.89 -13.94 15.57
N ALA A 443 -10.72 -13.10 16.18
CA ALA A 443 -10.28 -11.94 16.94
C ALA A 443 -9.44 -12.36 18.18
N PRO A 444 -8.32 -11.66 18.46
CA PRO A 444 -7.55 -11.87 19.68
C PRO A 444 -8.34 -11.58 20.96
N ASP A 445 -7.95 -12.24 22.06
CA ASP A 445 -8.55 -12.02 23.37
C ASP A 445 -8.46 -10.55 23.80
N GLY A 446 -9.56 -10.03 24.34
CA GLY A 446 -9.64 -8.65 24.82
C GLY A 446 -9.84 -7.60 23.72
N LEU A 447 -10.04 -7.99 22.46
CA LEU A 447 -10.27 -7.05 21.38
C LEU A 447 -11.55 -6.22 21.54
N GLN A 448 -11.39 -4.91 21.40
CA GLN A 448 -12.46 -3.94 21.38
C GLN A 448 -12.66 -3.40 19.97
N ILE A 449 -13.89 -3.53 19.46
CA ILE A 449 -14.32 -2.85 18.24
C ILE A 449 -14.79 -1.44 18.63
N LEU A 450 -14.10 -0.44 18.09
CA LEU A 450 -14.28 0.99 18.41
C LEU A 450 -15.18 1.71 17.41
N ALA A 451 -15.10 1.31 16.14
CA ALA A 451 -15.89 1.87 15.04
C ALA A 451 -16.15 0.78 13.97
N VAL A 452 -17.29 0.87 13.26
CA VAL A 452 -17.68 -0.08 12.21
C VAL A 452 -18.37 0.63 11.07
N GLY A 453 -17.84 0.52 9.85
CA GLY A 453 -18.48 0.93 8.60
C GLY A 453 -18.83 -0.26 7.72
N MET A 454 -19.68 -0.04 6.72
CA MET A 454 -20.03 -1.07 5.72
C MET A 454 -19.04 -1.06 4.56
N ALA A 455 -18.72 -2.24 4.04
CA ALA A 455 -17.88 -2.43 2.86
C ALA A 455 -18.53 -3.46 1.91
N SER A 456 -18.01 -3.57 0.70
CA SER A 456 -18.48 -4.53 -0.30
C SER A 456 -17.31 -5.29 -0.90
N GLN A 457 -17.50 -6.58 -1.11
CA GLN A 457 -16.56 -7.45 -1.83
C GLN A 457 -16.90 -7.55 -3.32
N VAL A 458 -18.04 -7.01 -3.73
CA VAL A 458 -18.54 -7.03 -5.10
C VAL A 458 -19.06 -5.67 -5.52
N GLU A 459 -18.91 -5.37 -6.81
CA GLU A 459 -19.63 -4.28 -7.47
C GLU A 459 -20.89 -4.90 -8.07
N GLU A 460 -22.05 -4.66 -7.47
CA GLU A 460 -23.33 -5.20 -7.93
C GLU A 460 -24.45 -4.15 -7.89
N SER A 461 -25.33 -4.16 -8.89
CA SER A 461 -26.51 -3.30 -8.95
C SER A 461 -27.56 -3.90 -9.88
N ALA A 462 -28.84 -3.82 -9.49
CA ALA A 462 -29.96 -4.21 -10.34
C ALA A 462 -30.25 -3.17 -11.44
N ASP A 463 -29.76 -1.94 -11.30
CA ASP A 463 -30.00 -0.84 -12.23
C ASP A 463 -28.87 -0.62 -13.24
N ILE A 464 -27.69 -1.21 -13.02
CA ILE A 464 -26.50 -1.04 -13.86
C ILE A 464 -26.16 -2.38 -14.51
N PRO A 465 -26.01 -2.47 -15.84
CA PRO A 465 -25.58 -3.71 -16.50
C PRO A 465 -24.22 -4.20 -15.99
N PHE A 466 -24.00 -5.52 -16.01
CA PHE A 466 -22.76 -6.12 -15.52
C PHE A 466 -21.54 -5.71 -16.36
N GLU A 467 -21.71 -5.55 -17.67
CA GLU A 467 -20.67 -5.11 -18.60
C GLU A 467 -20.15 -3.68 -18.33
N ASP A 468 -20.98 -2.86 -17.69
CA ASP A 468 -20.67 -1.50 -17.25
C ASP A 468 -20.00 -1.46 -15.86
N GLN A 469 -19.85 -2.62 -15.21
CA GLN A 469 -19.16 -2.79 -13.93
C GLN A 469 -17.75 -3.34 -14.18
N PHE A 470 -16.74 -2.75 -13.55
CA PHE A 470 -15.35 -3.16 -13.72
C PHE A 470 -14.93 -4.24 -12.73
N LEU A 471 -15.31 -4.12 -11.45
CA LEU A 471 -14.91 -5.07 -10.40
C LEU A 471 -15.74 -6.35 -10.45
N GLY A 472 -17.04 -6.23 -10.77
CA GLY A 472 -17.97 -7.36 -10.80
C GLY A 472 -17.97 -8.16 -9.50
N ASP A 473 -17.93 -9.49 -9.59
CA ASP A 473 -17.94 -10.41 -8.44
C ASP A 473 -16.64 -11.22 -8.26
N GLU A 474 -15.59 -10.97 -9.04
CA GLU A 474 -14.37 -11.82 -9.07
C GLU A 474 -13.68 -11.95 -7.70
N ASP A 475 -13.48 -10.84 -6.99
CA ASP A 475 -12.85 -10.86 -5.65
C ASP A 475 -13.75 -11.51 -4.60
N GLY A 476 -15.07 -11.32 -4.71
CA GLY A 476 -16.06 -12.02 -3.89
C GLY A 476 -16.05 -13.53 -4.14
N ARG A 477 -15.91 -13.96 -5.40
CA ARG A 477 -15.79 -15.38 -5.79
C ARG A 477 -14.50 -15.99 -5.25
N PHE A 478 -13.38 -15.27 -5.36
CA PHE A 478 -12.12 -15.70 -4.76
C PHE A 478 -12.25 -15.87 -3.24
N THR A 479 -12.88 -14.92 -2.55
CA THR A 479 -13.10 -14.99 -1.10
C THR A 479 -13.99 -16.19 -0.73
N ALA A 480 -15.05 -16.41 -1.50
CA ALA A 480 -15.95 -17.56 -1.33
C ALA A 480 -15.22 -18.90 -1.50
N GLU A 481 -14.40 -19.04 -2.54
CA GLU A 481 -13.59 -20.24 -2.76
C GLU A 481 -12.52 -20.42 -1.66
N THR A 482 -11.89 -19.32 -1.25
CA THR A 482 -10.86 -19.35 -0.21
C THR A 482 -11.41 -19.87 1.11
N LEU A 483 -12.54 -19.31 1.56
CA LEU A 483 -13.12 -19.61 2.89
C LEU A 483 -14.02 -20.85 2.90
N PHE A 484 -14.67 -21.18 1.79
CA PHE A 484 -15.69 -22.24 1.74
C PHE A 484 -15.43 -23.33 0.70
N GLY A 485 -14.30 -23.26 -0.02
CA GLY A 485 -13.82 -24.30 -0.93
C GLY A 485 -14.41 -24.26 -2.35
N GLU A 486 -15.42 -23.44 -2.61
CA GLU A 486 -16.00 -23.25 -3.95
C GLU A 486 -16.53 -21.83 -4.16
N ALA A 487 -16.43 -21.33 -5.40
CA ALA A 487 -16.91 -20.02 -5.82
C ALA A 487 -18.41 -20.01 -6.20
N SER A 488 -19.25 -20.76 -5.48
CA SER A 488 -20.69 -20.86 -5.79
C SER A 488 -21.48 -19.61 -5.39
N ASP A 489 -22.65 -19.37 -6.01
CA ASP A 489 -23.53 -18.24 -5.65
C ASP A 489 -23.93 -18.25 -4.17
N ALA A 490 -24.15 -19.45 -3.64
CA ALA A 490 -24.50 -19.65 -2.23
C ALA A 490 -23.36 -19.21 -1.29
N ASN A 491 -22.10 -19.41 -1.68
CA ASN A 491 -20.95 -18.94 -0.90
C ASN A 491 -20.65 -17.46 -1.15
N LEU A 492 -20.87 -16.95 -2.36
CA LEU A 492 -20.76 -15.53 -2.66
C LEU A 492 -21.68 -14.70 -1.77
N GLU A 493 -22.94 -15.13 -1.56
CA GLU A 493 -23.87 -14.44 -0.67
C GLU A 493 -23.37 -14.31 0.78
N LYS A 494 -22.53 -15.23 1.25
CA LYS A 494 -21.95 -15.19 2.60
C LYS A 494 -20.86 -14.15 2.74
N VAL A 495 -20.15 -13.82 1.66
CA VAL A 495 -18.94 -12.98 1.71
C VAL A 495 -19.13 -11.63 1.07
N LYS A 496 -20.12 -11.45 0.18
CA LYS A 496 -20.22 -10.24 -0.63
C LYS A 496 -20.44 -8.94 0.17
N ARG A 497 -20.89 -9.05 1.42
CA ARG A 497 -21.18 -7.94 2.33
C ARG A 497 -20.09 -7.89 3.41
N GLY A 498 -19.26 -6.86 3.35
CA GLY A 498 -18.14 -6.67 4.26
C GLY A 498 -18.34 -5.52 5.25
N ASN A 499 -17.32 -5.30 6.06
CA ASN A 499 -17.23 -4.18 6.99
C ASN A 499 -15.78 -3.74 7.18
N GLY A 500 -15.61 -2.49 7.62
CA GLY A 500 -14.32 -1.92 8.00
C GLY A 500 -14.37 -1.45 9.45
N MET A 501 -13.29 -1.66 10.21
CA MET A 501 -13.29 -1.44 11.64
C MET A 501 -12.08 -0.66 12.15
N ILE A 502 -12.27 0.04 13.27
CA ILE A 502 -11.16 0.46 14.14
C ILE A 502 -11.18 -0.46 15.36
N VAL A 503 -10.05 -1.07 15.69
CA VAL A 503 -9.92 -1.98 16.85
C VAL A 503 -8.70 -1.67 17.70
N ASN A 504 -8.78 -2.07 18.97
CA ASN A 504 -7.66 -2.05 19.90
C ASN A 504 -7.69 -3.32 20.78
N PHE A 505 -6.53 -3.91 21.03
CA PHE A 505 -6.41 -5.10 21.87
C PHE A 505 -5.01 -5.23 22.49
N PRO A 506 -4.90 -5.80 23.70
CA PRO A 506 -3.61 -6.21 24.25
C PRO A 506 -3.12 -7.48 23.55
N ARG A 507 -1.79 -7.65 23.44
CA ARG A 507 -1.21 -8.91 23.00
C ARG A 507 0.11 -9.18 23.70
N GLY A 508 0.20 -10.31 24.40
CA GLY A 508 1.33 -10.59 25.29
C GLY A 508 1.52 -9.45 26.29
N LYS A 509 2.68 -8.79 26.26
CA LYS A 509 2.95 -7.61 27.10
C LYS A 509 2.71 -6.29 26.38
N GLY A 510 2.39 -6.32 25.09
CA GLY A 510 2.22 -5.15 24.23
C GLY A 510 0.76 -4.85 23.91
N GLU A 511 0.56 -3.93 22.97
CA GLU A 511 -0.76 -3.43 22.57
C GLU A 511 -0.78 -3.19 21.05
N VAL A 512 -1.90 -3.51 20.40
CA VAL A 512 -2.12 -3.26 18.97
C VAL A 512 -3.30 -2.33 18.82
N PHE A 513 -3.11 -1.28 18.03
CA PHE A 513 -4.15 -0.38 17.58
C PHE A 513 -4.21 -0.45 16.06
N HIS A 514 -5.39 -0.70 15.49
CA HIS A 514 -5.56 -0.86 14.05
C HIS A 514 -6.75 -0.02 13.56
N ALA A 515 -6.47 0.92 12.65
CA ALA A 515 -7.48 1.81 12.07
C ALA A 515 -8.20 1.22 10.83
N GLY A 516 -7.83 0.00 10.40
CA GLY A 516 -8.54 -0.80 9.39
C GLY A 516 -8.85 -0.12 8.05
N SER A 517 -8.02 0.81 7.56
CA SER A 517 -8.21 1.40 6.23
C SER A 517 -6.92 1.87 5.57
N CYS A 518 -6.82 1.63 4.27
CA CYS A 518 -5.77 2.19 3.42
C CYS A 518 -5.77 3.72 3.40
N GLU A 519 -6.92 4.35 3.63
CA GLU A 519 -7.13 5.79 3.46
C GLU A 519 -7.05 6.59 4.75
N TRP A 520 -6.61 6.00 5.86
CA TRP A 520 -6.30 6.78 7.07
C TRP A 520 -5.34 7.95 6.77
N VAL A 521 -4.37 7.71 5.89
CA VAL A 521 -3.41 8.72 5.40
C VAL A 521 -4.06 9.91 4.71
N ALA A 522 -5.26 9.76 4.15
CA ALA A 522 -5.97 10.86 3.51
C ALA A 522 -6.41 11.91 4.52
N GLY A 523 -6.73 11.51 5.75
CA GLY A 523 -6.97 12.42 6.86
C GLY A 523 -5.72 13.21 7.25
N LEU A 524 -4.55 12.57 7.25
CA LEU A 524 -3.28 13.25 7.51
C LEU A 524 -2.86 14.19 6.38
N LEU A 525 -3.11 13.79 5.13
CA LEU A 525 -2.89 14.61 3.94
C LEU A 525 -3.78 15.86 3.94
N ARG A 526 -5.06 15.70 4.28
CA ARG A 526 -6.07 16.77 4.29
C ARG A 526 -6.13 17.53 5.63
N GLN A 527 -5.23 17.20 6.57
CA GLN A 527 -5.13 17.82 7.90
C GLN A 527 -6.44 17.78 8.68
N ASP A 528 -7.14 16.65 8.63
CA ASP A 528 -8.37 16.42 9.38
C ASP A 528 -8.06 16.42 10.88
N ALA A 529 -8.65 17.37 11.60
CA ALA A 529 -8.34 17.61 13.00
C ALA A 529 -8.65 16.40 13.90
N MET A 530 -9.72 15.65 13.62
CA MET A 530 -10.09 14.49 14.43
C MET A 530 -9.16 13.30 14.15
N VAL A 531 -8.83 13.07 12.88
CA VAL A 531 -7.92 11.99 12.46
C VAL A 531 -6.49 12.25 12.96
N GLU A 532 -5.98 13.48 12.81
CA GLU A 532 -4.69 13.87 13.36
C GLU A 532 -4.66 13.73 14.88
N ARG A 533 -5.73 14.14 15.57
CA ARG A 533 -5.81 14.03 17.03
C ARG A 533 -5.79 12.58 17.50
N MET A 534 -6.56 11.71 16.85
CA MET A 534 -6.57 10.28 17.16
C MET A 534 -5.22 9.62 16.89
N THR A 535 -4.59 9.97 15.76
CA THR A 535 -3.23 9.50 15.44
C THR A 535 -2.24 9.93 16.53
N LYS A 536 -2.30 11.19 16.99
CA LYS A 536 -1.48 11.69 18.10
C LYS A 536 -1.75 10.93 19.39
N ASN A 537 -3.02 10.70 19.76
CA ASN A 537 -3.36 9.96 20.98
C ASN A 537 -2.74 8.56 21.02
N VAL A 538 -2.74 7.84 19.89
CA VAL A 538 -2.12 6.50 19.77
C VAL A 538 -0.61 6.59 19.93
N LEU A 539 0.05 7.51 19.20
CA LEU A 539 1.50 7.67 19.29
C LEU A 539 1.94 8.14 20.67
N ASP A 540 1.27 9.12 21.26
CA ASP A 540 1.59 9.64 22.59
C ASP A 540 1.46 8.54 23.65
N ARG A 541 0.39 7.74 23.60
CA ARG A 541 0.22 6.60 24.50
C ARG A 541 1.35 5.59 24.35
N TYR A 542 1.65 5.16 23.12
CA TYR A 542 2.64 4.11 22.87
C TYR A 542 4.09 4.56 23.13
N LEU A 543 4.36 5.87 23.03
CA LEU A 543 5.64 6.47 23.39
C LEU A 543 5.72 6.89 24.87
N GLY A 544 4.63 6.75 25.65
CA GLY A 544 4.56 7.22 27.03
C GLY A 544 4.67 8.74 27.18
N ARG A 545 4.30 9.51 26.15
CA ARG A 545 4.20 10.98 26.22
C ARG A 545 2.93 11.37 26.99
N LYS A 546 3.02 12.44 27.79
CA LYS A 546 1.90 12.95 28.60
C LYS A 546 1.28 14.18 27.97
#